data_AF-A0A849A2R3-F1
#
_entry.id   AF-A0A849A2R3-F1
#
_cell.length_a   1.000
_cell.length_b   1.000
_cell.length_c   1.000
_cell.angle_alpha   90.00
_cell.angle_beta   90.00
_cell.angle_gamma   90.00
#
_symmetry.space_group_name_H-M   'P 1'
#
loop_
_entity.id
_entity.type
_entity.pdbx_description
1 polymer ?
#
loop_
_entity_poly.entity_id
_entity_poly.type
_entity_poly.pdbx_seq_one_letter_code
_entity_poly.pdbx_strand_id
1 'polypeptide(L)'
;MYPQLTGGPIAGNVQNASRSVAVDLLFTDGSRLSDTGVVANNGAPLDPRAQAGKLTGQAWNTVRATIPAAAGGKMVKSVLLHFGSDVIATAGNKDGYLRGWIDDVALLRPTG
;
A
#
# COMPACT_ATOMS: atom_id res chain seq x y z
N MET A 1 3.98 3.14 6.86
CA MET A 1 2.51 3.06 6.86
C MET A 1 1.98 2.42 8.15
N TYR A 2 0.91 2.96 8.71
CA TYR A 2 0.27 2.52 9.95
C TYR A 2 -1.19 2.14 9.68
N PRO A 3 -1.53 0.86 9.51
CA PRO A 3 -2.90 0.39 9.41
C PRO A 3 -3.58 0.44 10.78
N GLN A 4 -4.64 1.23 10.93
CA GLN A 4 -5.40 1.26 12.17
C GLN A 4 -6.52 0.22 12.13
N LEU A 5 -6.55 -0.70 13.10
CA LEU A 5 -7.51 -1.80 13.18
C LEU A 5 -8.72 -1.52 14.09
N THR A 6 -8.63 -0.53 14.96
CA THR A 6 -9.61 -0.22 16.02
C THR A 6 -10.13 1.21 15.92
N GLY A 7 -11.34 1.42 16.45
CA GLY A 7 -12.03 2.71 16.47
C GLY A 7 -12.55 3.18 15.11
N GLY A 8 -12.97 4.44 15.07
CA GLY A 8 -13.52 5.10 13.89
C GLY A 8 -15.01 5.44 14.04
N PRO A 9 -15.59 6.23 13.12
CA PRO A 9 -16.98 6.70 13.20
C PRO A 9 -18.08 5.61 13.22
N ILE A 10 -17.76 4.35 12.89
CA ILE A 10 -18.75 3.27 12.79
C ILE A 10 -18.49 2.25 13.89
N ALA A 11 -19.37 2.21 14.89
CA ALA A 11 -19.24 1.31 16.03
C ALA A 11 -19.35 -0.16 15.61
N GLY A 12 -18.48 -1.01 16.17
CA GLY A 12 -18.50 -2.46 15.96
C GLY A 12 -17.76 -2.96 14.71
N ASN A 13 -17.29 -2.06 13.83
CA ASN A 13 -16.47 -2.45 12.68
C ASN A 13 -15.05 -2.86 13.09
N VAL A 14 -14.53 -3.92 12.48
CA VAL A 14 -13.13 -4.34 12.56
C VAL A 14 -12.41 -3.85 11.31
N GLN A 15 -11.35 -3.05 11.44
CA GLN A 15 -10.78 -2.32 10.31
C GLN A 15 -9.70 -3.14 9.58
N ASN A 16 -10.00 -4.40 9.26
CA ASN A 16 -9.04 -5.31 8.63
C ASN A 16 -8.56 -4.82 7.27
N ALA A 17 -9.45 -4.17 6.51
CA ALA A 17 -9.16 -3.58 5.20
C ALA A 17 -8.09 -2.47 5.26
N SER A 18 -7.80 -1.90 6.43
CA SER A 18 -6.71 -0.91 6.61
C SER A 18 -5.34 -1.44 6.20
N ARG A 19 -5.14 -2.77 6.21
CA ARG A 19 -3.90 -3.41 5.75
C ARG A 19 -3.86 -3.58 4.23
N SER A 20 -4.98 -3.39 3.55
CA SER A 20 -5.09 -3.56 2.11
C SER A 20 -4.78 -2.26 1.38
N VAL A 21 -3.51 -1.84 1.46
CA VAL A 21 -3.03 -0.55 0.94
C VAL A 21 -1.60 -0.68 0.39
N ALA A 22 -1.31 0.04 -0.69
CA ALA A 22 0.02 0.13 -1.29
C ALA A 22 0.29 1.56 -1.81
N VAL A 23 1.56 1.97 -1.79
CA VAL A 23 2.04 3.18 -2.48
C VAL A 23 2.72 2.75 -3.77
N ASP A 24 2.40 3.42 -4.87
CA ASP A 24 2.87 3.09 -6.21
C ASP A 24 3.31 4.35 -6.97
N LEU A 25 4.00 4.20 -8.10
CA LEU A 25 4.37 5.28 -9.00
C LEU A 25 3.65 5.10 -10.33
N LEU A 26 3.04 6.16 -10.83
CA LEU A 26 2.60 6.26 -12.22
C LEU A 26 3.68 6.99 -13.02
N PHE A 27 4.12 6.40 -14.11
CA PHE A 27 5.05 7.03 -15.04
C PHE A 27 4.32 7.85 -16.12
N THR A 28 5.03 8.77 -16.75
CA THR A 28 4.45 9.63 -17.82
C THR A 28 4.05 8.84 -19.06
N ASP A 29 4.63 7.65 -19.28
CA ASP A 29 4.26 6.73 -20.35
C ASP A 29 2.97 5.92 -20.04
N GLY A 30 2.36 6.14 -18.88
CA GLY A 30 1.12 5.48 -18.44
C GLY A 30 1.32 4.17 -17.69
N SER A 31 2.53 3.60 -17.66
CA SER A 31 2.84 2.40 -16.88
C SER A 31 3.01 2.70 -15.40
N ARG A 32 2.86 1.68 -14.55
CA ARG A 32 3.08 1.77 -13.10
C ARG A 32 4.34 1.05 -12.67
N LEU A 33 4.88 1.41 -11.51
CA LEU A 33 5.97 0.64 -10.90
C LEU A 33 5.48 -0.77 -10.50
N SER A 34 4.25 -0.91 -10.03
CA SER A 34 3.65 -2.23 -9.77
C SER A 34 3.59 -3.14 -11.01
N ASP A 35 3.43 -2.59 -12.21
CA ASP A 35 3.38 -3.37 -13.47
C ASP A 35 4.71 -4.07 -13.79
N THR A 36 5.83 -3.63 -13.18
CA THR A 36 7.13 -4.28 -13.40
C THR A 36 7.29 -5.58 -12.59
N GLY A 37 6.30 -5.95 -11.77
CA GLY A 37 6.40 -7.07 -10.84
C GLY A 37 7.37 -6.84 -9.69
N VAL A 38 7.69 -5.58 -9.36
CA VAL A 38 8.60 -5.27 -8.25
C VAL A 38 8.02 -5.78 -6.93
N VAL A 39 8.88 -6.37 -6.11
CA VAL A 39 8.54 -6.87 -4.78
C VAL A 39 9.19 -5.98 -3.73
N ALA A 40 8.43 -5.60 -2.71
CA ALA A 40 8.94 -4.81 -1.60
C ALA A 40 9.79 -5.67 -0.65
N ASN A 41 10.51 -5.01 0.27
CA ASN A 41 11.35 -5.65 1.29
C ASN A 41 10.60 -6.62 2.21
N ASN A 42 9.27 -6.54 2.31
CA ASN A 42 8.43 -7.48 3.06
C ASN A 42 7.99 -8.71 2.23
N GLY A 43 8.47 -8.85 1.00
CA GLY A 43 8.22 -9.98 0.12
C GLY A 43 6.86 -9.95 -0.59
N ALA A 44 6.09 -8.85 -0.51
CA ALA A 44 4.87 -8.68 -1.30
C ALA A 44 5.06 -7.67 -2.46
N PRO A 45 4.36 -7.86 -3.59
CA PRO A 45 4.27 -6.85 -4.63
C PRO A 45 3.60 -5.56 -4.12
N LEU A 46 3.70 -4.48 -4.88
CA LEU A 46 2.99 -3.20 -4.62
C LEU A 46 1.49 -3.28 -4.95
N ASP A 47 0.84 -4.34 -4.48
CA ASP A 47 -0.59 -4.60 -4.63
C ASP A 47 -1.28 -4.55 -3.25
N PRO A 48 -2.40 -3.83 -3.09
CA PRO A 48 -3.11 -3.73 -1.82
C PRO A 48 -3.46 -5.07 -1.17
N ARG A 49 -3.91 -6.07 -1.95
CA ARG A 49 -4.34 -7.37 -1.40
C ARG A 49 -3.15 -8.17 -0.91
N ALA A 50 -2.06 -8.16 -1.66
CA ALA A 50 -0.81 -8.81 -1.26
C ALA A 50 -0.22 -8.17 0.01
N GLN A 51 -0.30 -6.83 0.14
CA GLN A 51 0.14 -6.13 1.35
C GLN A 51 -0.70 -6.48 2.58
N ALA A 52 -1.98 -6.80 2.42
CA ALA A 52 -2.86 -7.16 3.54
C ALA A 52 -2.34 -8.35 4.38
N GLY A 53 -1.62 -9.28 3.74
CA GLY A 53 -0.97 -10.42 4.39
C GLY A 53 0.41 -10.13 4.99
N LYS A 54 0.95 -8.91 4.79
CA LYS A 54 2.30 -8.52 5.24
C LYS A 54 2.31 -7.38 6.25
N LEU A 55 1.33 -6.47 6.18
CA LEU A 55 1.29 -5.33 7.10
C LEU A 55 0.75 -5.72 8.47
N THR A 56 1.49 -5.35 9.51
CA THR A 56 1.04 -5.47 10.89
C THR A 56 0.15 -4.28 11.23
N GLY A 57 -1.08 -4.56 11.66
CA GLY A 57 -1.98 -3.50 12.14
C GLY A 57 -1.57 -2.94 13.49
N GLN A 58 -1.95 -1.69 13.76
CA GLN A 58 -1.58 -0.93 14.96
C GLN A 58 -0.07 -0.73 15.13
N ALA A 59 0.70 -0.83 14.05
CA ALA A 59 2.14 -0.65 14.05
C ALA A 59 2.61 0.10 12.81
N TRP A 60 3.76 0.77 12.92
CA TRP A 60 4.44 1.36 11.78
C TRP A 60 5.13 0.25 10.97
N ASN A 61 4.85 0.24 9.66
CA ASN A 61 5.44 -0.68 8.70
C ASN A 61 6.29 0.11 7.70
N THR A 62 7.56 -0.26 7.55
CA THR A 62 8.45 0.30 6.52
C THR A 62 8.41 -0.58 5.27
N VAL A 63 7.86 -0.05 4.19
CA VAL A 63 7.76 -0.72 2.88
C VAL A 63 8.66 0.00 1.89
N ARG A 64 9.62 -0.72 1.33
CA ARG A 64 10.62 -0.22 0.37
C ARG A 64 10.65 -1.15 -0.83
N ALA A 65 10.64 -0.59 -2.03
CA ALA A 65 10.81 -1.32 -3.28
C ALA A 65 11.92 -0.64 -4.10
N THR A 66 12.83 -1.43 -4.65
CA THR A 66 13.88 -0.92 -5.53
C THR A 66 13.32 -0.80 -6.94
N ILE A 67 13.38 0.39 -7.53
CA ILE A 67 12.97 0.60 -8.91
C ILE A 67 13.86 -0.26 -9.82
N PRO A 68 13.29 -1.23 -10.57
CA PRO A 68 14.09 -2.12 -11.39
C PRO A 68 14.60 -1.41 -12.64
N ALA A 69 15.65 -1.94 -13.25
CA ALA A 69 16.24 -1.39 -14.48
C ALA A 69 15.23 -1.24 -15.63
N ALA A 70 14.20 -2.09 -15.70
CA ALA A 70 13.13 -2.01 -16.68
C ALA A 70 12.26 -0.72 -16.57
N ALA A 71 12.27 -0.07 -15.41
CA ALA A 71 11.68 1.25 -15.19
C ALA A 71 12.72 2.38 -15.18
N GLY A 72 13.99 2.06 -15.48
CA GLY A 72 15.08 3.02 -15.56
C GLY A 72 14.82 4.09 -16.62
N GLY A 73 15.08 5.35 -16.28
CA GLY A 73 14.90 6.49 -17.18
C GLY A 73 13.46 6.97 -17.36
N LYS A 74 12.45 6.27 -16.80
CA LYS A 74 11.06 6.74 -16.82
C LYS A 74 10.88 7.95 -15.90
N MET A 75 10.07 8.92 -16.32
CA MET A 75 9.69 10.06 -15.50
C MET A 75 8.46 9.72 -14.65
N VAL A 76 8.52 10.03 -13.36
CA VAL A 76 7.38 9.88 -12.45
C VAL A 76 6.37 10.99 -12.73
N LYS A 77 5.13 10.62 -13.02
CA LYS A 77 3.99 11.51 -13.19
C LYS A 77 3.30 11.80 -11.86
N SER A 78 3.10 10.77 -11.04
CA SER A 78 2.44 10.90 -9.74
C SER A 78 2.81 9.75 -8.80
N VAL A 79 2.80 10.04 -7.50
CA VAL A 79 2.74 9.02 -6.45
C VAL A 79 1.27 8.65 -6.25
N LEU A 80 0.96 7.37 -6.31
CA LEU A 80 -0.39 6.84 -6.15
C LEU A 80 -0.53 6.17 -4.78
N LEU A 81 -1.68 6.39 -4.14
CA LEU A 81 -2.13 5.60 -3.02
C LEU A 81 -3.21 4.64 -3.52
N HIS A 82 -2.89 3.35 -3.54
CA HIS A 82 -3.81 2.30 -3.92
C HIS A 82 -4.38 1.64 -2.68
N PHE A 83 -5.71 1.49 -2.64
CA PHE A 83 -6.40 0.69 -1.64
C PHE A 83 -7.39 -0.22 -2.34
N GLY A 84 -7.56 -1.43 -1.82
CA GLY A 84 -8.41 -2.43 -2.43
C GLY A 84 -8.43 -3.70 -1.61
N SER A 85 -9.61 -4.08 -1.13
CA SER A 85 -9.82 -5.25 -0.30
C SER A 85 -10.84 -6.16 -0.97
N ASP A 86 -10.65 -7.48 -0.88
CA ASP A 86 -11.70 -8.47 -1.20
C ASP A 86 -12.77 -8.54 -0.10
N VAL A 87 -12.50 -7.89 1.02
CA VAL A 87 -13.34 -7.88 2.21
C VAL A 87 -13.87 -6.47 2.38
N ILE A 88 -15.13 -6.27 2.01
CA ILE A 88 -15.84 -4.99 2.05
C ILE A 88 -16.93 -5.12 3.12
N ALA A 89 -17.15 -4.07 3.90
CA ALA A 89 -18.20 -4.03 4.90
C ALA A 89 -19.57 -4.32 4.26
N THR A 90 -20.31 -5.27 4.82
CA THR A 90 -21.69 -5.57 4.45
C THR A 90 -22.54 -5.67 5.72
N ALA A 91 -23.86 -5.76 5.60
CA ALA A 91 -24.76 -5.91 6.75
C ALA A 91 -24.43 -7.13 7.65
N GLY A 92 -23.70 -8.13 7.14
CA GLY A 92 -23.21 -9.29 7.91
C GLY A 92 -21.69 -9.37 8.06
N ASN A 93 -20.92 -8.50 7.40
CA ASN A 93 -19.47 -8.45 7.48
C ASN A 93 -19.01 -7.08 7.99
N LYS A 94 -18.39 -7.08 9.17
CA LYS A 94 -17.91 -5.88 9.84
C LYS A 94 -16.48 -5.49 9.44
N ASP A 95 -15.89 -6.13 8.44
CA ASP A 95 -14.62 -5.74 7.84
C ASP A 95 -14.75 -4.33 7.25
N GLY A 96 -14.38 -3.34 8.06
CA GLY A 96 -14.68 -1.94 7.87
C GLY A 96 -13.88 -1.29 6.73
N TYR A 97 -13.73 0.03 6.81
CA TYR A 97 -13.09 0.84 5.77
C TYR A 97 -11.60 1.04 6.06
N LEU A 98 -10.87 1.59 5.08
CA LEU A 98 -9.47 1.93 5.22
C LEU A 98 -9.29 3.05 6.26
N ARG A 99 -8.46 2.82 7.28
CA ARG A 99 -8.08 3.84 8.27
C ARG A 99 -6.61 3.70 8.66
N GLY A 100 -5.89 4.81 8.72
CA GLY A 100 -4.49 4.78 9.11
C GLY A 100 -3.71 6.02 8.68
N TRP A 101 -2.39 5.92 8.76
CA TRP A 101 -1.46 6.96 8.34
C TRP A 101 -0.41 6.44 7.37
N ILE A 102 -0.02 7.30 6.45
CA ILE A 102 1.15 7.12 5.60
C ILE A 102 2.03 8.34 5.85
N ASP A 103 3.29 8.08 6.12
CA ASP A 103 4.27 9.10 6.45
C ASP A 103 5.64 8.67 5.91
N ASP A 104 6.59 9.61 5.86
CA ASP A 104 7.96 9.43 5.35
C ASP A 104 8.01 8.83 3.92
N VAL A 105 7.11 9.27 3.04
CA VAL A 105 7.12 8.88 1.63
C VAL A 105 8.28 9.58 0.93
N ALA A 106 9.27 8.79 0.49
CA ALA A 106 10.46 9.30 -0.17
C ALA A 106 10.83 8.47 -1.40
N LEU A 107 11.34 9.15 -2.43
CA LEU A 107 12.04 8.54 -3.55
C LEU A 107 13.54 8.86 -3.39
N LEU A 108 14.34 7.82 -3.16
CA LEU A 108 15.76 7.96 -2.82
C LEU A 108 16.63 7.41 -3.96
N ARG A 109 17.79 8.02 -4.18
CA ARG A 109 18.87 7.36 -4.93
C ARG A 109 19.56 6.36 -4.00
N PRO A 110 20.00 5.19 -4.50
CA PRO A 110 20.89 4.34 -3.72
C PRO A 110 22.13 5.14 -3.31
N THR A 111 22.41 5.23 -2.01
CA THR A 111 23.72 5.67 -1.55
C THR A 111 24.69 4.55 -1.84
N GLY A 112 25.70 4.82 -2.67
CA GLY A 112 26.80 3.89 -2.92
C GLY A 112 27.63 3.58 -1.67
#